data_AF-A0A318HTL6-F1
#
_entry.id   AF-A0A318HTL6-F1
#
_cell.length_a   1.000
_cell.length_b   1.000
_cell.length_c   1.000
_cell.angle_alpha   90.00
_cell.angle_beta   90.00
_cell.angle_gamma   90.00
#
_symmetry.space_group_name_H-M   'P 1'
#
loop_
_entity.id
_entity.type
_entity.pdbx_description
1 polymer ?
#
loop_
_entity_poly.entity_id
_entity_poly.type
_entity_poly.pdbx_seq_one_letter_code
_entity_poly.pdbx_strand_id
1 'polypeptide(L)' 'MLKRTSKQLSLFSSLEDMLSHEHPLFQLSNKINWERFENAFSPLYCRTNGRPAHPIRLMCGL' A
#
# COMPACT_ATOMS: atom_id res chain seq x y z
N MET A 1 -23.37 26.18 -3.77
CA MET A 1 -22.59 25.01 -3.31
C MET A 1 -21.81 24.46 -4.49
N LEU A 2 -20.49 24.70 -4.54
CA LEU A 2 -19.62 24.07 -5.53
C LEU A 2 -19.55 22.56 -5.22
N LYS A 3 -20.19 21.73 -6.05
CA LYS A 3 -19.94 20.29 -6.03
C LYS A 3 -18.51 20.08 -6.54
N ARG A 4 -17.59 19.76 -5.63
CA ARG A 4 -16.23 19.32 -6.01
C ARG A 4 -16.35 17.99 -6.74
N THR A 5 -16.22 18.04 -8.06
CA THR A 5 -16.21 16.87 -8.96
C THR A 5 -14.80 16.55 -9.43
N SER A 6 -13.77 16.74 -8.59
CA SER A 6 -12.42 16.30 -8.96
C SER A 6 -12.03 15.10 -8.10
N LYS A 7 -11.94 13.93 -8.75
CA LYS A 7 -11.10 12.81 -8.29
C LYS A 7 -9.61 13.14 -8.43
N GLN A 8 -9.24 14.41 -8.29
CA GLN A 8 -7.87 14.85 -8.48
C GLN A 8 -7.12 14.56 -7.19
N LEU A 9 -6.23 13.58 -7.28
CA LEU A 9 -5.34 13.20 -6.21
C LEU A 9 -4.45 14.40 -5.84
N SER A 10 -4.36 14.67 -4.54
CA SER A 10 -3.35 15.56 -3.98
C SER A 10 -1.96 14.98 -4.23
N LEU A 11 -0.92 15.83 -4.26
CA LEU A 11 0.48 15.38 -4.26
C LEU A 11 0.81 14.43 -3.09
N PHE A 12 0.03 14.51 -2.01
CA PHE A 12 0.17 13.68 -0.80
C PHE A 12 -0.78 12.48 -0.76
N SER A 13 -1.38 12.09 -1.88
CA SER A 13 -2.28 10.94 -1.91
C SER A 13 -1.51 9.65 -1.70
N SER A 14 -2.08 8.74 -0.91
CA SER A 14 -1.53 7.41 -0.71
C SER A 14 -1.77 6.55 -1.95
N LEU A 15 -1.07 5.42 -2.07
CA LEU A 15 -1.33 4.46 -3.14
C LEU A 15 -2.78 3.95 -3.13
N GLU A 16 -3.33 3.75 -1.93
CA GLU A 16 -4.70 3.30 -1.72
C GLU A 16 -5.72 4.27 -2.31
N ASP A 17 -5.50 5.58 -2.15
CA ASP A 17 -6.35 6.63 -2.73
C ASP A 17 -6.35 6.59 -4.27
N MET A 18 -5.28 6.09 -4.89
CA MET A 18 -5.13 6.00 -6.34
C MET A 18 -5.80 4.75 -6.93
N LEU A 19 -6.13 3.76 -6.10
CA LEU A 19 -6.68 2.48 -6.55
C LEU A 19 -8.22 2.48 -6.55
N SER A 20 -8.79 1.68 -7.45
CA SER A 20 -10.24 1.44 -7.46
C SER A 20 -10.61 0.47 -6.33
N HIS A 21 -11.44 0.93 -5.40
CA HIS A 21 -11.88 0.13 -4.24
C HIS A 21 -12.81 -1.03 -4.63
N GLU A 22 -13.44 -0.93 -5.81
CA GLU A 22 -14.27 -1.99 -6.39
C GLU A 22 -13.44 -3.06 -7.11
N HIS A 23 -12.13 -2.85 -7.26
CA HIS A 23 -11.30 -3.81 -7.96
C HIS A 23 -11.12 -5.09 -7.12
N PRO A 24 -11.35 -6.30 -7.68
CA PRO A 24 -11.26 -7.54 -6.92
C PRO A 24 -9.90 -7.76 -6.23
N LEU A 25 -8.80 -7.34 -6.86
CA LEU A 25 -7.46 -7.44 -6.25
C LEU A 25 -7.27 -6.50 -5.06
N PHE A 26 -7.87 -5.30 -5.09
CA PHE A 26 -7.83 -4.37 -3.96
C PHE A 26 -8.62 -4.94 -2.77
N GLN A 27 -9.78 -5.52 -3.04
CA GLN A 27 -10.57 -6.19 -2.00
C GLN A 27 -9.87 -7.43 -1.44
N LEU A 28 -9.16 -8.18 -2.30
CA LEU A 28 -8.37 -9.33 -1.89
C LEU A 28 -7.17 -8.90 -1.04
N SER A 29 -6.44 -7.86 -1.45
CA SER A 29 -5.27 -7.37 -0.72
C SER A 29 -5.63 -6.93 0.70
N ASN A 30 -6.80 -6.33 0.90
CA ASN A 30 -7.30 -5.96 2.22
C ASN A 30 -7.69 -7.14 3.12
N LYS A 31 -7.84 -8.35 2.58
CA LYS A 31 -8.10 -9.58 3.36
C LYS A 31 -6.83 -10.32 3.75
N ILE A 32 -5.68 -9.97 3.20
CA ILE A 32 -4.41 -10.63 3.49
C ILE A 32 -3.86 -10.09 4.81
N ASN A 33 -3.46 -11.00 5.70
CA ASN A 33 -2.69 -10.64 6.89
C ASN A 33 -1.25 -10.29 6.50
N TRP A 34 -1.02 -9.05 6.08
CA TRP A 34 0.28 -8.53 5.67
C TRP A 34 1.33 -8.55 6.79
N GLU A 35 0.92 -8.38 8.04
CA GLU A 35 1.81 -8.38 9.21
C GLU A 35 2.61 -9.69 9.32
N ARG A 36 1.99 -10.82 8.95
CA ARG A 36 2.69 -12.11 8.92
C ARG A 36 3.89 -12.08 7.98
N PHE A 37 3.75 -11.44 6.82
CA PHE A 37 4.83 -11.31 5.85
C PHE A 37 5.86 -10.26 6.30
N GLU A 38 5.41 -9.13 6.86
CA GLU A 38 6.33 -8.14 7.45
C GLU A 38 7.24 -8.78 8.49
N ASN A 39 6.68 -9.57 9.41
CA ASN A 39 7.45 -10.27 10.44
C ASN A 39 8.41 -11.33 9.87
N ALA A 40 7.98 -12.07 8.84
CA ALA A 40 8.82 -13.09 8.22
C ALA A 40 9.98 -12.49 7.41
N PHE A 41 9.76 -11.32 6.78
CA PHE A 41 10.74 -10.67 5.92
C PHE A 41 11.60 -9.65 6.65
N SER A 42 11.16 -9.11 7.79
CA SER A 42 11.92 -8.14 8.59
C SER A 42 13.37 -8.56 8.86
N PRO A 43 13.68 -9.84 9.21
CA PRO A 43 15.06 -10.27 9.44
C PRO A 43 15.94 -10.28 8.18
N LEU A 44 15.34 -10.27 6.97
CA LEU A 44 16.06 -10.26 5.69
C LEU A 44 16.55 -8.86 5.32
N TYR A 45 16.00 -7.81 5.94
CA TYR A 45 16.40 -6.43 5.71
C TYR A 45 17.41 -5.97 6.77
N CYS A 46 18.31 -5.08 6.35
CA CYS A 46 19.23 -4.48 7.31
C CYS A 46 18.49 -3.55 8.27
N ARG A 47 18.69 -3.78 9.57
CA ARG A 47 18.03 -3.01 10.63
C ARG A 47 18.61 -1.61 10.84
N THR A 48 19.89 -1.42 10.50
CA THR A 48 20.67 -0.26 10.98
C THR A 48 21.33 0.54 9.88
N ASN A 49 21.33 0.06 8.63
CA ASN A 49 21.91 0.78 7.51
C ASN A 49 21.02 0.69 6.26
N GLY A 50 21.18 1.66 5.36
CA GLY A 50 20.47 1.70 4.09
C GLY A 50 19.08 2.34 4.15
N ARG A 51 18.35 2.18 3.04
CA ARG A 51 16.98 2.69 2.89
C ARG A 51 16.02 1.78 3.66
N PRO A 52 15.02 2.33 4.38
CA PRO A 52 13.97 1.53 5.01
C PRO A 52 13.32 0.57 4.02
N ALA A 53 12.97 -0.62 4.49
CA ALA A 53 12.24 -1.60 3.68
C ALA A 53 10.91 -0.99 3.21
N HIS A 54 10.56 -1.26 1.95
CA HIS A 54 9.22 -0.99 1.48
C HIS A 54 8.25 -2.00 2.09
N PRO A 55 7.00 -1.60 2.42
CA PRO A 55 5.97 -2.55 2.83
C PRO A 55 5.85 -3.68 1.81
N ILE A 56 5.80 -4.93 2.29
CA ILE A 56 5.81 -6.14 1.46
C ILE A 56 4.64 -6.16 0.49
N ARG A 57 3.49 -5.58 0.87
CA ARG A 57 2.33 -5.43 -0.02
C ARG A 57 2.66 -4.75 -1.36
N LEU A 58 3.61 -3.82 -1.36
CA LEU A 58 4.03 -3.10 -2.58
C LEU A 58 4.88 -3.96 -3.51
N MET A 59 5.50 -5.03 -3.00
CA MET A 59 6.33 -5.94 -3.80
C MET A 59 5.49 -6.99 -4.54
N CYS A 60 4.32 -7.33 -4.00
CA CYS A 60 3.46 -8.38 -4.54
C CYS A 60 2.52 -7.91 -5.68
N GLY A 61 2.49 -6.61 -5.99
CA GLY A 61 1.66 -6.06 -7.07
C GLY A 61 0.15 -6.21 -6.88
N LEU A 62 -0.31 -6.27 -5.62
CA LEU A 62 -1.71 -6.40 -5.23
C LEU A 62 -2.34 -5.06 -4.83
#